data_AF-A0A316L983-F1
#
_entry.id   AF-A0A316L983-F1
#
_cell.length_a   1.000
_cell.length_b   1.000
_cell.length_c   1.000
_cell.angle_alpha   90.00
_cell.angle_beta   90.00
_cell.angle_gamma   90.00
#
_symmetry.space_group_name_H-M   'P 1'
#
loop_
_entity.id
_entity.type
_entity.pdbx_description
1 polymer ?
#
loop_
_entity_poly.entity_id
_entity_poly.type
_entity_poly.pdbx_seq_one_letter_code
_entity_poly.pdbx_strand_id
1 'polypeptide(L)'
;MERKTLRMEYVVKEQDTIERLLNRYGISETLFLQVNPGLVKLTPGETIWIPVVWRICPRGLLYPMARNDTLASAAQRFGMTLYELLEINPYIAPWSSVPGQILIVNNHLAENRNE
;
A
#
# COMPACT_ATOMS: atom_id res chain seq x y z
N MET A 1 -1.44 21.75 -3.31
CA MET A 1 -0.75 20.71 -2.54
C MET A 1 -0.85 19.43 -3.35
N GLU A 2 0.22 18.97 -3.97
CA GLU A 2 0.19 17.73 -4.76
C GLU A 2 -0.05 16.55 -3.82
N ARG A 3 -1.09 15.77 -4.11
CA ARG A 3 -1.37 14.53 -3.40
C ARG A 3 -0.20 13.59 -3.70
N LYS A 4 0.69 13.34 -2.74
CA LYS A 4 1.73 12.31 -2.87
C LYS A 4 1.04 10.95 -2.96
N THR A 5 0.85 10.41 -4.16
CA THR A 5 0.15 9.14 -4.36
C THR A 5 1.12 7.97 -4.26
N LEU A 6 0.95 7.12 -3.24
CA LEU A 6 1.73 5.89 -3.02
C LEU A 6 1.47 4.78 -4.06
N ARG A 7 0.77 5.13 -5.12
CA ARG A 7 0.49 4.32 -6.30
C ARG A 7 0.66 5.18 -7.54
N MET A 8 1.03 4.55 -8.64
CA MET A 8 1.04 5.16 -9.96
C MET A 8 0.01 4.45 -10.85
N GLU A 9 -0.55 5.19 -11.81
CA GLU A 9 -1.32 4.59 -12.89
C GLU A 9 -0.38 3.84 -13.83
N TYR A 10 -0.85 2.70 -14.34
CA TYR A 10 -0.16 1.92 -15.34
C TYR A 10 -1.19 1.42 -16.36
N VAL A 11 -0.94 1.71 -17.64
CA VAL A 11 -1.75 1.18 -18.74
C VAL A 11 -1.20 -0.19 -19.11
N VAL A 12 -2.04 -1.21 -19.00
CA VAL A 12 -1.69 -2.60 -19.34
C VAL A 12 -1.25 -2.67 -20.81
N LYS A 13 -0.09 -3.26 -21.05
CA LYS A 13 0.49 -3.49 -22.37
C LYS A 13 0.19 -4.89 -22.86
N GLU A 14 0.33 -5.09 -24.17
CA GLU A 14 0.30 -6.44 -24.73
C GLU A 14 1.35 -7.33 -24.04
N GLN A 15 0.96 -8.56 -23.70
CA GLN A 15 1.79 -9.58 -23.04
C GLN A 15 2.21 -9.26 -21.59
N ASP A 16 1.66 -8.22 -20.98
CA ASP A 16 1.79 -8.04 -19.54
C ASP A 16 1.13 -9.22 -18.81
N THR A 17 1.82 -9.72 -17.79
CA THR A 17 1.27 -10.68 -16.83
C THR A 17 1.39 -10.08 -15.43
N ILE A 18 0.52 -10.52 -14.51
CA ILE A 18 0.61 -10.12 -13.11
C ILE A 18 2.02 -10.42 -12.60
N GLU A 19 2.50 -11.65 -12.77
CA GLU A 19 3.85 -12.07 -12.36
C GLU A 19 4.97 -11.13 -12.88
N ARG A 20 4.95 -10.76 -14.17
CA ARG A 20 5.99 -9.87 -14.74
C ARG A 20 5.93 -8.48 -14.12
N LEU A 21 4.73 -7.95 -13.85
CA LEU A 21 4.58 -6.67 -13.18
C LEU A 21 5.06 -6.76 -11.72
N LEU A 22 4.66 -7.80 -10.98
CA LEU A 22 5.10 -8.00 -9.59
C LEU A 22 6.63 -8.05 -9.50
N ASN A 23 7.28 -8.84 -10.36
CA ASN A 23 8.73 -8.96 -10.41
C ASN A 23 9.41 -7.64 -10.81
N ARG A 24 8.89 -6.94 -11.82
CA ARG A 24 9.43 -5.66 -12.28
C ARG A 24 9.41 -4.60 -11.18
N TYR A 25 8.34 -4.57 -10.39
CA TYR A 25 8.11 -3.55 -9.36
C TYR A 25 8.52 -4.01 -7.95
N GLY A 26 8.94 -5.26 -7.78
CA GLY A 26 9.33 -5.81 -6.48
C GLY A 26 8.19 -5.78 -5.45
N ILE A 27 6.95 -6.02 -5.88
CA ILE A 27 5.75 -5.98 -5.03
C ILE A 27 5.11 -7.36 -4.91
N SER A 28 4.49 -7.64 -3.77
CA SER A 28 3.74 -8.88 -3.58
C SER A 28 2.40 -8.84 -4.32
N GLU A 29 1.91 -10.02 -4.71
CA GLU A 29 0.59 -10.15 -5.34
C GLU A 29 -0.53 -9.66 -4.42
N THR A 30 -0.45 -9.95 -3.11
CA THR A 30 -1.42 -9.48 -2.12
C THR A 30 -1.54 -7.96 -2.12
N LEU A 31 -0.42 -7.23 -2.10
CA LEU A 31 -0.44 -5.77 -2.13
C LEU A 31 -0.97 -5.27 -3.46
N PHE A 32 -0.58 -5.89 -4.57
CA PHE A 32 -1.05 -5.53 -5.90
C PHE A 32 -2.57 -5.66 -6.05
N LEU A 33 -3.16 -6.79 -5.63
CA LEU A 33 -4.60 -7.02 -5.68
C LEU A 33 -5.35 -6.13 -4.68
N GLN A 34 -4.75 -5.80 -3.54
CA GLN A 34 -5.37 -4.90 -2.56
C GLN A 34 -5.53 -3.47 -3.10
N VAL A 35 -4.60 -3.00 -3.94
CA VAL A 35 -4.70 -1.67 -4.59
C VAL A 35 -5.54 -1.73 -5.87
N ASN A 36 -5.81 -2.93 -6.40
CA ASN A 36 -6.68 -3.17 -7.57
C ASN A 36 -7.86 -4.09 -7.21
N PRO A 37 -8.77 -3.65 -6.32
CA PRO A 37 -9.87 -4.49 -5.86
C PRO A 37 -10.75 -4.93 -7.04
N GLY A 38 -10.99 -6.23 -7.15
CA GLY A 38 -11.81 -6.83 -8.21
C GLY A 38 -11.07 -7.10 -9.54
N LEU A 39 -9.76 -6.86 -9.62
CA LEU A 39 -8.97 -7.24 -10.79
C LEU A 39 -8.93 -8.77 -10.94
N VAL A 40 -9.49 -9.28 -12.03
CA VAL A 40 -9.51 -10.73 -12.33
C VAL A 40 -8.45 -11.11 -13.37
N LYS A 41 -8.17 -10.22 -14.33
CA LYS A 41 -7.18 -10.41 -15.38
C LYS A 41 -6.65 -9.05 -15.85
N LEU A 42 -5.49 -9.06 -16.51
CA LEU A 42 -4.98 -7.89 -17.20
C LEU A 42 -5.57 -7.82 -18.61
N THR A 43 -6.22 -6.73 -18.97
CA THR A 43 -6.69 -6.46 -20.33
C THR A 43 -5.85 -5.33 -20.93
N PRO A 44 -5.18 -5.54 -22.09
CA PRO A 44 -4.41 -4.49 -22.73
C PRO A 44 -5.23 -3.21 -22.95
N GLY A 45 -4.65 -2.06 -22.63
CA GLY A 45 -5.29 -0.75 -22.68
C GLY A 45 -6.06 -0.34 -21.42
N GLU A 46 -6.32 -1.25 -20.47
CA GLU A 46 -6.91 -0.88 -19.18
C GLU A 46 -5.89 -0.19 -18.26
N THR A 47 -6.36 0.77 -17.46
CA THR A 47 -5.56 1.39 -16.41
C THR A 47 -5.70 0.62 -15.11
N ILE A 48 -4.57 0.25 -14.53
CA ILE A 48 -4.45 -0.34 -13.20
C ILE A 48 -3.54 0.53 -12.32
N TRP A 49 -3.50 0.21 -11.02
CA TRP A 49 -2.65 0.86 -10.05
C TRP A 49 -1.43 0.01 -9.70
N ILE A 50 -0.25 0.60 -9.76
CA ILE A 50 0.99 -0.02 -9.28
C ILE A 50 1.38 0.66 -7.97
N PRO A 51 1.45 -0.08 -6.84
CA PRO A 51 2.03 0.43 -5.60
C PRO A 51 3.47 0.89 -5.84
N VAL A 52 3.82 2.10 -5.39
CA VAL A 52 5.18 2.69 -5.50
C VAL A 52 5.66 3.19 -4.14
N VAL A 53 5.48 2.36 -3.12
CA VAL A 53 5.71 2.69 -1.71
C VAL A 53 7.14 3.20 -1.47
N TRP A 54 8.13 2.58 -2.11
CA TRP A 54 9.54 2.94 -2.00
C TRP A 54 9.90 4.31 -2.61
N ARG A 55 9.08 4.85 -3.52
CA ARG A 55 9.36 6.13 -4.19
C ARG A 55 9.04 7.34 -3.32
N ILE A 56 8.10 7.21 -2.39
CA ILE A 56 7.57 8.34 -1.61
C ILE A 56 7.89 8.20 -0.13
N CYS A 57 7.97 6.96 0.36
CA CYS A 57 8.42 6.67 1.71
C CYS A 57 9.66 5.77 1.59
N PRO A 58 10.88 6.34 1.54
CA PRO A 58 12.12 5.56 1.55
C PRO A 58 12.21 4.61 2.76
N ARG A 59 11.45 4.91 3.83
CA ARG A 59 11.27 4.12 5.05
C ARG A 59 9.86 3.54 5.21
N GLY A 60 9.03 3.58 4.18
CA GLY A 60 7.68 3.03 4.22
C GLY A 60 7.77 1.52 4.43
N LEU A 61 7.15 1.03 5.49
CA LEU A 61 7.10 -0.39 5.81
C LEU A 61 5.77 -0.97 5.33
N LEU A 62 5.82 -2.20 4.83
CA LEU A 62 4.62 -2.99 4.59
C LEU A 62 4.30 -3.77 5.86
N TYR A 63 3.16 -3.46 6.47
CA TYR A 63 2.69 -4.10 7.69
C TYR A 63 1.47 -4.98 7.40
N PRO A 64 1.62 -6.33 7.40
CA PRO A 64 0.46 -7.21 7.40
C PRO A 64 -0.23 -7.15 8.76
N MET A 65 -1.50 -6.74 8.77
CA MET A 65 -2.30 -6.68 10.00
C MET A 65 -2.35 -8.05 10.68
N ALA A 66 -1.99 -8.09 11.96
CA ALA A 66 -2.06 -9.29 12.77
C ALA A 66 -3.52 -9.60 13.18
N ARG A 67 -3.72 -10.77 13.77
CA ARG A 67 -5.00 -11.10 14.41
C ARG A 67 -5.29 -10.08 15.52
N ASN A 68 -6.50 -9.52 15.50
CA ASN A 68 -7.00 -8.48 16.42
C ASN A 68 -6.41 -7.08 16.23
N ASP A 69 -5.65 -6.82 15.16
CA ASP A 69 -5.30 -5.45 14.82
C ASP A 69 -6.52 -4.66 14.37
N THR A 70 -6.52 -3.38 14.76
CA THR A 70 -7.35 -2.33 14.17
C THR A 70 -6.43 -1.35 13.45
N LEU A 71 -6.99 -0.51 12.57
CA LEU A 71 -6.21 0.58 11.98
C LEU A 71 -5.65 1.53 13.04
N ALA A 72 -6.38 1.76 14.13
CA ALA A 72 -5.94 2.62 15.23
C ALA A 72 -4.74 2.02 16.00
N SER A 73 -4.80 0.73 16.35
CA SER A 73 -3.69 0.06 17.04
C SER A 73 -2.44 -0.04 16.16
N ALA A 74 -2.63 -0.29 14.86
CA ALA A 74 -1.53 -0.30 13.89
C ALA A 74 -0.90 1.10 13.76
N ALA A 75 -1.69 2.16 13.60
CA ALA A 75 -1.19 3.53 13.52
C ALA A 75 -0.35 3.88 14.77
N GLN A 76 -0.90 3.63 15.96
CA GLN A 76 -0.22 3.87 17.23
C GLN A 76 1.12 3.12 17.33
N ARG A 77 1.17 1.86 16.88
CA ARG A 77 2.39 1.04 16.89
C ARG A 77 3.54 1.68 16.12
N PHE A 78 3.24 2.42 15.06
CA PHE A 78 4.24 3.08 14.21
C PHE A 78 4.40 4.59 14.50
N GLY A 79 3.75 5.09 15.56
CA GLY A 79 3.78 6.50 15.93
C GLY A 79 3.02 7.39 14.96
N MET A 80 2.00 6.84 14.28
CA MET A 80 1.11 7.57 13.39
C MET A 80 -0.24 7.83 14.07
N THR A 81 -0.92 8.88 13.65
CA THR A 81 -2.36 9.04 13.87
C THR A 81 -3.16 8.15 12.91
N LEU A 82 -4.40 7.80 13.28
CA LEU A 82 -5.31 7.09 12.37
C LEU A 82 -5.53 7.88 11.07
N TYR A 83 -5.60 9.20 11.16
CA TYR A 83 -5.77 10.09 10.00
C TYR A 83 -4.60 9.95 9.01
N GLU A 84 -3.37 10.08 9.48
CA GLU A 84 -2.17 9.92 8.64
C GLU A 84 -2.11 8.54 7.99
N LEU A 85 -2.46 7.49 8.75
CA LEU A 85 -2.51 6.12 8.24
C LEU A 85 -3.54 6.00 7.09
N LEU A 86 -4.73 6.56 7.25
CA LEU A 86 -5.79 6.52 6.23
C LEU A 86 -5.46 7.38 5.01
N GLU A 87 -4.78 8.52 5.19
CA GLU A 87 -4.33 9.35 4.08
C GLU A 87 -3.39 8.60 3.14
N ILE A 88 -2.50 7.78 3.70
CA ILE A 88 -1.54 6.98 2.92
C ILE A 88 -2.11 5.62 2.46
N ASN A 89 -3.21 5.15 3.06
CA ASN A 89 -3.92 3.93 2.65
C ASN A 89 -5.35 4.22 2.14
N PRO A 90 -5.54 5.08 1.12
CA PRO A 90 -6.88 5.54 0.70
C PRO A 90 -7.74 4.45 0.04
N TYR A 91 -7.18 3.26 -0.17
CA TYR A 91 -7.86 2.08 -0.73
C TYR A 91 -8.36 1.11 0.35
N ILE A 92 -8.18 1.44 1.64
CA ILE A 92 -8.62 0.62 2.77
C ILE A 92 -9.84 1.27 3.42
N ALA A 93 -10.84 0.45 3.76
CA ALA A 93 -12.01 0.92 4.50
C ALA A 93 -11.60 1.39 5.91
N PRO A 94 -12.08 2.54 6.41
CA PRO A 94 -11.67 3.09 7.72
C PRO A 94 -11.97 2.21 8.94
N TRP A 95 -12.85 1.22 8.80
CA TRP A 95 -13.21 0.25 9.84
C TRP A 95 -12.60 -1.14 9.62
N SER A 96 -11.61 -1.25 8.74
CA SER A 96 -11.01 -2.54 8.42
C SER A 96 -10.25 -3.13 9.62
N SER A 97 -10.47 -4.41 9.87
CA SER A 97 -9.77 -5.22 10.86
C SER A 97 -9.38 -6.59 10.29
N VAL A 98 -9.14 -6.64 8.98
CA VAL A 98 -8.90 -7.88 8.24
C VAL A 98 -7.46 -8.36 8.49
N PRO A 99 -7.26 -9.53 9.14
CA PRO A 99 -5.91 -10.06 9.30
C PRO A 99 -5.27 -10.34 7.94
N GLY A 100 -3.98 -10.01 7.81
CA GLY A 100 -3.22 -10.14 6.58
C GLY A 100 -3.39 -8.97 5.60
N GLN A 101 -4.32 -8.03 5.85
CA GLN A 101 -4.39 -6.80 5.06
C GLN A 101 -3.08 -6.01 5.19
N ILE A 102 -2.51 -5.59 4.06
CA ILE A 102 -1.23 -4.89 4.03
C ILE A 102 -1.47 -3.40 4.22
N LEU A 103 -1.01 -2.84 5.33
CA LEU A 103 -0.93 -1.41 5.55
C LEU A 103 0.42 -0.90 5.07
N ILE A 104 0.41 0.23 4.38
CA ILE A 104 1.62 1.06 4.26
C ILE A 104 1.70 1.89 5.54
N VAL A 105 2.83 1.84 6.23
CA VAL A 105 3.06 2.60 7.46
C VAL A 105 4.40 3.35 7.39
N ASN A 106 4.49 4.48 8.08
CA ASN A 106 5.73 5.21 8.31
C ASN A 106 6.15 5.02 9.75
N ASN A 107 7.45 4.79 10.01
CA ASN A 107 7.97 4.67 11.37
C ASN A 107 8.45 6.02 11.89
N HIS A 108 7.54 6.87 12.38
CA HIS A 108 7.89 8.15 12.99
C HIS A 108 8.67 7.99 14.30
N LEU A 109 8.52 6.85 14.98
CA LEU A 109 9.31 6.53 16.17
C LEU A 109 10.80 6.32 15.86
N ALA A 110 11.18 6.01 14.62
CA ALA A 110 12.58 5.99 14.20
C ALA A 110 13.13 7.39 13.88
N GLU A 111 12.26 8.34 13.56
CA GLU A 111 12.63 9.73 13.25
C GLU A 111 12.92 10.50 14.55
N ASN A 112 12.14 10.28 15.60
CA ASN A 112 12.28 10.96 16.90
C ASN A 112 13.37 10.39 17.83
N ARG A 113 14.20 9.44 17.37
CA ARG A 113 15.29 8.84 18.16
C ARG A 113 16.67 9.43 17.89
N ASN A 114 16.74 10.45 17.04
CA ASN A 114 17.99 11.13 16.67
C ASN A 114 18.01 12.61 17.11
N GLU A 115 17.22 12.98 18.12
CA GLU A 115 17.31 14.29 18.80
C GLU A 115 17.74 14.11 20.25
#